data_AF-A0A948PR90-F1
#
_entry.id   AF-A0A948PR90-F1
#
_cell.length_a   1.000
_cell.length_b   1.000
_cell.length_c   1.000
_cell.angle_alpha   90.00
_cell.angle_beta   90.00
_cell.angle_gamma   90.00
#
_symmetry.space_group_name_H-M   'P 1'
#
loop_
_entity.id
_entity.type
_entity.pdbx_description
1 polymer ?
#
loop_
_entity_poly.entity_id
_entity_poly.type
_entity_poly.pdbx_seq_one_letter_code
_entity_poly.pdbx_strand_id
1 'polypeptide(L)'
;MKELGHPPLLGIVQTFKDHLNSSLLYFQKAQQVHQGLSTIIQHPEALKILCLAWQLNHKFYQARTTKQRHYFQQERDFYLEYAREVLGLRFQDLKQQAFALLDTVVRASSLVETVNSLIRPYLNTCKGQITQDTLNLIMFYHNHRRFADGKRKRQAPIEILRGRPLKKHWLDLLMAA
;
A
#
# COMPACT_ATOMS: atom_id res chain seq x y z
N MET A 1 -21.33 -6.35 -22.44
CA MET A 1 -21.60 -5.18 -21.56
C MET A 1 -22.16 -3.95 -22.30
N LYS A 2 -21.67 -3.58 -23.50
CA LYS A 2 -22.36 -2.58 -24.36
C LYS A 2 -23.74 -3.06 -24.85
N GLU A 3 -23.99 -4.36 -24.80
CA GLU A 3 -25.20 -5.03 -25.28
C GLU A 3 -26.42 -4.92 -24.35
N LEU A 4 -26.26 -4.42 -23.12
CA LEU A 4 -27.35 -4.39 -22.12
C LEU A 4 -28.30 -3.18 -22.25
N GLY A 5 -28.03 -2.24 -23.17
CA GLY A 5 -28.97 -1.19 -23.60
C GLY A 5 -29.49 -0.19 -22.54
N HIS A 6 -29.17 -0.36 -21.27
CA HIS A 6 -29.75 0.43 -20.18
C HIS A 6 -28.93 1.73 -19.94
N PRO A 7 -29.47 2.92 -20.22
CA PRO A 7 -28.69 4.17 -20.26
C PRO A 7 -27.97 4.52 -18.95
N PRO A 8 -28.60 4.38 -17.75
CA PRO A 8 -27.90 4.57 -16.47
C PRO A 8 -26.70 3.64 -16.25
N LEU A 9 -26.76 2.40 -16.74
CA LEU A 9 -25.68 1.43 -16.57
C LEU A 9 -24.50 1.74 -17.50
N LEU A 10 -24.77 2.28 -18.70
CA LEU A 10 -23.73 2.73 -19.62
C LEU A 10 -22.91 3.88 -19.03
N GLY A 11 -23.56 4.83 -18.36
CA GLY A 11 -22.88 5.92 -17.64
C GLY A 11 -21.95 5.41 -16.54
N ILE A 12 -22.45 4.52 -15.68
CA ILE A 12 -21.65 3.91 -14.59
C ILE A 12 -20.46 3.12 -15.15
N VAL A 13 -20.69 2.32 -16.19
CA VAL A 13 -19.63 1.53 -16.85
C VAL A 13 -18.57 2.44 -17.47
N GLN A 14 -18.97 3.57 -18.06
CA GLN A 14 -18.01 4.52 -18.63
C GLN A 14 -17.17 5.17 -17.53
N THR A 15 -17.79 5.67 -16.46
CA THR A 15 -17.07 6.21 -15.29
C THR A 15 -16.11 5.18 -14.70
N PHE A 16 -16.53 3.92 -14.58
CA PHE A 16 -15.66 2.85 -14.08
C PHE A 16 -14.46 2.61 -14.99
N LYS A 17 -14.66 2.62 -16.32
CA LYS A 17 -13.57 2.50 -17.30
C LYS A 17 -12.60 3.67 -17.24
N ASP A 18 -13.11 4.89 -17.12
CA ASP A 18 -12.32 6.11 -17.05
C ASP A 18 -11.42 6.11 -15.80
N HIS A 19 -11.93 5.58 -14.68
CA HIS A 19 -11.17 5.46 -13.43
C HIS A 19 -10.41 4.14 -13.28
N LEU A 20 -10.61 3.16 -14.15
CA LEU A 20 -9.98 1.84 -14.04
C LEU A 20 -8.46 1.95 -14.00
N ASN A 21 -7.88 2.71 -14.94
CA ASN A 21 -6.43 2.89 -15.02
C ASN A 21 -5.86 3.57 -13.76
N SER A 22 -6.55 4.59 -13.24
CA SER A 22 -6.16 5.24 -11.99
C SER A 22 -6.31 4.31 -10.77
N SER A 23 -7.25 3.39 -10.82
CA SER A 23 -7.48 2.41 -9.75
C SER A 23 -6.42 1.33 -9.75
N LEU A 24 -5.81 1.00 -10.90
CA LEU A 24 -4.81 -0.05 -11.08
C LEU A 24 -3.35 0.45 -10.97
N LEU A 25 -3.12 1.71 -10.56
CA LEU A 25 -1.77 2.29 -10.41
C LEU A 25 -0.83 1.43 -9.52
N TYR A 26 -1.39 0.71 -8.55
CA TYR A 26 -0.60 -0.18 -7.70
C TYR A 26 0.01 -1.36 -8.45
N PHE A 27 -0.66 -1.88 -9.51
CA PHE A 27 -0.09 -2.91 -10.37
C PHE A 27 1.06 -2.37 -11.21
N GLN A 28 0.95 -1.13 -11.71
CA GLN A 28 2.05 -0.47 -12.42
C GLN A 28 3.26 -0.30 -11.49
N LYS A 29 3.04 0.11 -10.24
CA LYS A 29 4.11 0.21 -9.24
C LYS A 29 4.76 -1.15 -8.96
N ALA A 30 3.97 -2.21 -8.81
CA ALA A 30 4.49 -3.57 -8.63
C ALA A 30 5.33 -4.03 -9.83
N GLN A 31 4.89 -3.72 -11.06
CA GLN A 31 5.63 -4.01 -12.28
C GLN A 31 6.97 -3.25 -12.34
N GLN A 32 6.98 -1.96 -12.01
CA GLN A 32 8.21 -1.16 -11.94
C GLN A 32 9.18 -1.71 -10.90
N VAL A 33 8.69 -2.09 -9.72
CA VAL A 33 9.51 -2.71 -8.68
C VAL A 33 10.10 -4.03 -9.17
N HIS A 34 9.30 -4.90 -9.79
CA HIS A 34 9.79 -6.15 -10.34
C HIS A 34 10.87 -5.92 -11.42
N GLN A 35 10.63 -5.00 -12.37
CA GLN A 35 11.61 -4.64 -13.40
C GLN A 35 12.92 -4.12 -12.78
N GLY A 36 12.84 -3.24 -11.79
CA GLY A 36 14.01 -2.74 -11.07
C GLY A 36 14.75 -3.83 -10.29
N LEU A 37 14.06 -4.86 -9.80
CA LEU A 37 14.69 -6.00 -9.16
C LEU A 37 15.34 -6.95 -10.15
N SER A 38 14.72 -7.17 -11.32
CA SER A 38 15.27 -8.04 -12.36
C SER A 38 16.58 -7.51 -12.96
N THR A 39 16.83 -6.19 -12.92
CA THR A 39 18.12 -5.62 -13.33
C THR A 39 19.23 -5.86 -12.31
N ILE A 40 18.89 -5.91 -11.02
CA ILE A 40 19.85 -6.10 -9.91
C ILE A 40 20.11 -7.60 -9.67
N ILE A 41 19.05 -8.41 -9.70
CA ILE A 41 19.05 -9.85 -9.44
C ILE A 41 18.77 -10.56 -10.76
N GLN A 42 19.85 -10.84 -11.49
CA GLN A 42 19.77 -11.47 -12.82
C GLN A 42 19.33 -12.93 -12.77
N HIS A 43 19.42 -13.59 -11.60
CA HIS A 43 18.97 -14.96 -11.41
C HIS A 43 17.44 -15.00 -11.14
N PRO A 44 16.61 -15.44 -12.10
CA PRO A 44 15.16 -15.32 -11.98
C PRO A 44 14.57 -16.13 -10.82
N GLU A 45 15.14 -17.31 -10.55
CA GLU A 45 14.70 -18.13 -9.41
C GLU A 45 15.01 -17.46 -8.06
N ALA A 46 16.23 -16.93 -7.87
CA ALA A 46 16.58 -16.22 -6.65
C ALA A 46 15.67 -15.00 -6.41
N LEU A 47 15.33 -14.26 -7.48
CA LEU A 47 14.35 -13.17 -7.41
C LEU A 47 12.97 -13.69 -6.96
N LYS A 48 12.45 -14.74 -7.59
CA LYS A 48 11.17 -15.36 -7.21
C LYS A 48 11.16 -15.79 -5.75
N ILE A 49 12.24 -16.42 -5.29
CA ILE A 49 12.37 -16.93 -3.93
C ILE A 49 12.45 -15.79 -2.91
N LEU A 50 13.17 -14.72 -3.20
CA LEU A 50 13.17 -13.52 -2.36
C LEU A 50 11.79 -12.86 -2.29
N CYS A 51 11.04 -12.81 -3.38
CA CYS A 51 9.66 -12.34 -3.39
C CYS A 51 8.73 -13.21 -2.52
N LEU A 52 8.87 -14.54 -2.59
CA LEU A 52 8.12 -15.48 -1.76
C LEU A 52 8.46 -15.32 -0.27
N ALA A 53 9.75 -15.26 0.06
CA ALA A 53 10.22 -15.03 1.42
C ALA A 53 9.69 -13.71 1.99
N TRP A 54 9.71 -12.64 1.19
CA TRP A 54 9.12 -11.34 1.58
C TRP A 54 7.61 -11.47 1.84
N GLN A 55 6.87 -12.15 0.97
CA GLN A 55 5.43 -12.34 1.15
C GLN A 55 5.10 -13.15 2.41
N LEU A 56 5.86 -14.21 2.69
CA LEU A 56 5.72 -15.03 3.89
C LEU A 56 6.06 -14.25 5.16
N ASN A 57 7.06 -13.36 5.11
CA ASN A 57 7.38 -12.46 6.20
C ASN A 57 6.19 -11.54 6.54
N HIS A 58 5.49 -11.02 5.53
CA HIS A 58 4.26 -10.25 5.74
C HIS A 58 3.11 -11.10 6.31
N LYS A 59 2.94 -12.34 5.85
CA LYS A 59 1.93 -13.27 6.37
C LYS A 59 2.20 -13.66 7.82
N PHE A 60 3.46 -13.78 8.22
CA PHE A 60 3.87 -14.01 9.60
C PHE A 60 3.33 -12.92 10.55
N TYR A 61 3.47 -11.64 10.20
CA TYR A 61 2.92 -10.54 11.01
C TYR A 61 1.38 -10.47 11.01
N GLN A 62 0.74 -10.96 9.94
CA GLN A 62 -0.72 -11.02 9.82
C GLN A 62 -1.34 -12.27 10.46
N ALA A 63 -0.52 -13.23 10.90
CA ALA A 63 -0.99 -14.51 11.42
C ALA A 63 -1.72 -14.35 12.76
N ARG A 64 -2.88 -14.99 12.84
CA ARG A 64 -3.80 -14.91 14.00
C ARG A 64 -3.56 -16.03 15.02
N THR A 65 -2.85 -17.08 14.64
CA THR A 65 -2.59 -18.24 15.51
C THR A 65 -1.11 -18.58 15.54
N THR A 66 -0.66 -19.19 16.63
CA THR A 66 0.71 -19.66 16.80
C THR A 66 1.10 -20.67 15.71
N LYS A 67 0.19 -21.60 15.35
CA LYS A 67 0.42 -22.57 14.27
C LYS A 67 0.68 -21.88 12.93
N GLN A 68 -0.10 -20.86 12.58
CA GLN A 68 0.12 -20.08 11.35
C GLN A 68 1.46 -19.33 11.39
N ARG A 69 1.81 -18.74 12.53
CA ARG A 69 3.11 -18.06 12.70
C ARG A 69 4.27 -19.02 12.47
N HIS A 70 4.25 -20.18 13.11
CA HIS A 70 5.29 -21.20 12.92
C HIS A 70 5.40 -21.65 11.46
N TYR A 71 4.27 -21.92 10.81
CA TYR A 71 4.26 -22.30 9.39
C TYR A 71 4.89 -21.22 8.51
N PHE A 72 4.46 -19.96 8.62
CA PHE A 72 5.02 -18.88 7.79
C PHE A 72 6.48 -18.59 8.10
N GLN A 73 6.89 -18.74 9.36
CA GLN A 73 8.29 -18.61 9.74
C GLN A 73 9.15 -19.70 9.11
N GLN A 74 8.74 -20.98 9.24
CA GLN A 74 9.48 -22.11 8.66
C GLN A 74 9.61 -22.00 7.14
N GLU A 75 8.51 -21.71 6.44
CA GLU A 75 8.52 -21.52 4.99
C GLU A 75 9.42 -20.34 4.59
N ARG A 76 9.31 -19.20 5.28
CA ARG A 76 10.16 -18.03 5.01
C ARG A 76 11.63 -18.39 5.16
N ASP A 77 11.99 -19.03 6.27
CA ASP A 77 13.37 -19.35 6.60
C ASP A 77 13.94 -20.37 5.59
N PHE A 78 13.14 -21.36 5.15
CA PHE A 78 13.50 -22.27 4.06
C PHE A 78 13.86 -21.52 2.76
N TYR A 79 13.00 -20.61 2.30
CA TYR A 79 13.28 -19.84 1.09
C TYR A 79 14.47 -18.89 1.24
N LEU A 80 14.69 -18.32 2.43
CA LEU A 80 15.85 -17.47 2.70
C LEU A 80 17.17 -18.26 2.68
N GLU A 81 17.20 -19.46 3.24
CA GLU A 81 18.37 -20.33 3.15
C GLU A 81 18.63 -20.77 1.70
N TYR A 82 17.58 -21.14 0.96
CA TYR A 82 17.73 -21.47 -0.46
C TYR A 82 18.27 -20.29 -1.28
N ALA A 83 17.75 -19.08 -1.06
CA ALA A 83 18.29 -17.88 -1.72
C ALA A 83 19.73 -17.56 -1.30
N ARG A 84 20.14 -17.91 -0.07
CA ARG A 84 21.52 -17.74 0.38
C ARG A 84 22.46 -18.66 -0.38
N GLU A 85 22.09 -19.91 -0.59
CA GLU A 85 22.87 -20.86 -1.38
C GLU A 85 23.05 -20.38 -2.83
N VAL A 86 21.98 -19.86 -3.45
CA VAL A 86 22.02 -19.39 -4.84
C VAL A 86 22.80 -18.07 -5.00
N LEU A 87 22.65 -17.13 -4.07
CA LEU A 87 23.23 -15.78 -4.19
C LEU A 87 24.59 -15.62 -3.50
N GLY A 88 24.99 -16.58 -2.66
CA GLY A 88 26.27 -16.62 -1.96
C GLY A 88 26.53 -15.35 -1.15
N LEU A 89 27.74 -14.79 -1.30
CA LEU A 89 28.22 -13.63 -0.54
C LEU A 89 27.34 -12.37 -0.74
N ARG A 90 26.67 -12.23 -1.90
CA ARG A 90 25.81 -11.08 -2.19
C ARG A 90 24.41 -11.20 -1.59
N PHE A 91 24.09 -12.32 -0.94
CA PHE A 91 22.75 -12.62 -0.43
C PHE A 91 22.21 -11.50 0.47
N GLN A 92 22.96 -11.06 1.49
CA GLN A 92 22.43 -10.09 2.46
C GLN A 92 22.12 -8.74 1.80
N ASP A 93 23.02 -8.24 0.96
CA ASP A 93 22.85 -6.98 0.26
C ASP A 93 21.65 -7.02 -0.69
N LEU A 94 21.55 -8.10 -1.49
CA LEU A 94 20.47 -8.29 -2.46
C LEU A 94 19.13 -8.50 -1.76
N LYS A 95 19.09 -9.26 -0.66
CA LYS A 95 17.90 -9.42 0.17
C LYS A 95 17.44 -8.07 0.73
N GLN A 96 18.34 -7.30 1.31
CA GLN A 96 18.00 -6.00 1.89
C GLN A 96 17.44 -5.04 0.85
N GLN A 97 18.09 -4.95 -0.33
CA GLN A 97 17.61 -4.13 -1.44
C GLN A 97 16.26 -4.63 -1.97
N ALA A 98 16.10 -5.95 -2.13
CA ALA A 98 14.86 -6.55 -2.59
C ALA A 98 13.70 -6.25 -1.65
N PHE A 99 13.90 -6.45 -0.35
CA PHE A 99 12.86 -6.22 0.66
C PHE A 99 12.50 -4.74 0.75
N ALA A 100 13.49 -3.84 0.68
CA ALA A 100 13.26 -2.41 0.70
C ALA A 100 12.43 -1.95 -0.53
N LEU A 101 12.72 -2.46 -1.73
CA LEU A 101 11.97 -2.15 -2.94
C LEU A 101 10.55 -2.75 -2.91
N LEU A 102 10.41 -4.00 -2.49
CA LEU A 102 9.11 -4.68 -2.35
C LEU A 102 8.21 -4.00 -1.31
N ASP A 103 8.77 -3.48 -0.22
CA ASP A 103 8.04 -2.71 0.80
C ASP A 103 7.44 -1.39 0.26
N THR A 104 7.86 -0.93 -0.93
CA THR A 104 7.24 0.22 -1.61
C THR A 104 5.95 -0.14 -2.37
N VAL A 105 5.66 -1.43 -2.57
CA VAL A 105 4.46 -1.89 -3.26
C VAL A 105 3.26 -1.81 -2.31
N VAL A 106 2.32 -0.92 -2.64
CA VAL A 106 1.07 -0.77 -1.86
C VAL A 106 0.05 -1.82 -2.31
N ARG A 107 -0.56 -2.53 -1.35
CA ARG A 107 -1.66 -3.47 -1.62
C ARG A 107 -2.98 -2.70 -1.74
N ALA A 108 -3.73 -2.93 -2.81
CA ALA A 108 -4.99 -2.23 -3.07
C ALA A 108 -6.02 -2.36 -1.94
N SER A 109 -6.17 -3.56 -1.36
CA SER A 109 -7.10 -3.77 -0.25
C SER A 109 -6.73 -2.93 0.97
N SER A 110 -5.44 -2.81 1.29
CA SER A 110 -4.99 -2.01 2.43
C SER A 110 -5.30 -0.51 2.25
N LEU A 111 -5.29 0.01 1.01
CA LEU A 111 -5.68 1.39 0.74
C LEU A 111 -7.18 1.59 1.02
N VAL A 112 -8.03 0.72 0.46
CA VAL A 112 -9.49 0.77 0.65
C VAL A 112 -9.86 0.52 2.11
N GLU A 113 -9.23 -0.45 2.77
CA GLU A 113 -9.41 -0.73 4.20
C GLU A 113 -8.99 0.46 5.06
N THR A 114 -7.90 1.17 4.71
CA THR A 114 -7.47 2.38 5.42
C THR A 114 -8.49 3.50 5.26
N VAL A 115 -8.93 3.77 4.03
CA VAL A 115 -9.96 4.78 3.75
C VAL A 115 -11.26 4.44 4.46
N ASN A 116 -11.70 3.19 4.41
CA ASN A 116 -12.90 2.73 5.09
C ASN A 116 -12.79 2.84 6.61
N SER A 117 -11.66 2.44 7.19
CA SER A 117 -11.41 2.54 8.64
C SER A 117 -11.35 3.99 9.10
N LEU A 118 -10.88 4.90 8.24
CA LEU A 118 -10.85 6.33 8.49
C LEU A 118 -12.25 6.96 8.46
N ILE A 119 -13.04 6.65 7.43
CA ILE A 119 -14.33 7.30 7.19
C ILE A 119 -15.42 6.73 8.11
N ARG A 120 -15.36 5.43 8.44
CA ARG A 120 -16.41 4.71 9.18
C ARG A 120 -16.78 5.34 10.53
N PRO A 121 -15.85 5.81 11.39
CA PRO A 121 -16.21 6.52 12.62
C PRO A 121 -17.10 7.73 12.37
N TYR A 122 -16.76 8.56 11.38
CA TYR A 122 -17.55 9.74 11.03
C TYR A 122 -18.93 9.38 10.48
N LEU A 123 -19.01 8.38 9.59
CA LEU A 123 -20.30 7.92 9.05
C LEU A 123 -21.22 7.36 10.14
N ASN A 124 -20.66 6.59 11.08
CA ASN A 124 -21.41 6.03 12.19
C ASN A 124 -21.95 7.15 13.10
N THR A 125 -21.12 8.16 13.42
CA THR A 125 -21.54 9.32 14.23
C THR A 125 -22.63 10.13 13.53
N CYS A 126 -22.54 10.30 12.22
CA CYS A 126 -23.52 11.05 11.42
C CYS A 126 -24.73 10.20 10.99
N LYS A 127 -24.88 8.95 11.45
CA LYS A 127 -25.95 8.01 11.01
C LYS A 127 -26.07 7.91 9.48
N GLY A 128 -24.95 8.02 8.77
CA GLY A 128 -24.90 8.01 7.29
C GLY A 128 -25.26 9.33 6.60
N GLN A 129 -25.66 10.38 7.33
CA GLN A 129 -25.94 11.70 6.78
C GLN A 129 -24.65 12.54 6.70
N ILE A 130 -23.86 12.33 5.65
CA ILE A 130 -22.61 13.06 5.42
C ILE A 130 -22.75 14.01 4.22
N THR A 131 -22.30 15.24 4.38
CA THR A 131 -22.24 16.24 3.30
C THR A 131 -20.88 16.20 2.62
N GLN A 132 -20.81 16.75 1.39
CA GLN A 132 -19.55 16.88 0.68
C GLN A 132 -18.54 17.75 1.45
N ASP A 133 -19.00 18.79 2.15
CA ASP A 133 -18.13 19.66 2.96
C ASP A 133 -17.50 18.89 4.13
N THR A 134 -18.26 18.01 4.78
CA THR A 134 -17.74 17.13 5.83
C THR A 134 -16.71 16.15 5.27
N LEU A 135 -16.95 15.58 4.09
CA LEU A 135 -15.97 14.73 3.41
C LEU A 135 -14.68 15.49 3.05
N ASN A 136 -14.80 16.72 2.56
CA ASN A 136 -13.67 17.59 2.25
C ASN A 136 -12.86 17.91 3.51
N LEU A 137 -13.52 18.18 4.64
CA LEU A 137 -12.87 18.42 5.92
C LEU A 137 -12.13 17.19 6.44
N ILE A 138 -12.74 16.00 6.37
CA ILE A 138 -12.11 14.73 6.76
C ILE A 138 -10.87 14.47 5.90
N MET A 139 -10.99 14.65 4.58
CA MET A 139 -9.88 14.51 3.64
C MET A 139 -8.75 15.50 3.97
N PHE A 140 -9.09 16.76 4.23
CA PHE A 140 -8.13 17.80 4.57
C PHE A 140 -7.39 17.45 5.86
N TYR A 141 -8.13 17.18 6.94
CA TYR A 141 -7.56 16.85 8.25
C TYR A 141 -6.64 15.63 8.15
N HIS A 142 -7.08 14.56 7.48
CA HIS A 142 -6.26 13.35 7.39
C HIS A 142 -4.95 13.58 6.65
N ASN A 143 -4.97 14.35 5.56
CA ASN A 143 -3.77 14.59 4.75
C ASN A 143 -2.77 15.54 5.41
N HIS A 144 -3.21 16.41 6.32
CA HIS A 144 -2.37 17.45 6.92
C HIS A 144 -1.99 17.19 8.38
N ARG A 145 -2.68 16.30 9.10
CA ARG A 145 -2.26 15.92 10.45
C ARG A 145 -0.97 15.09 10.41
N ARG A 146 -0.08 15.32 11.38
CA ARG A 146 1.14 14.51 11.55
C ARG A 146 0.85 13.23 12.32
N PHE A 147 1.52 12.13 11.98
CA PHE A 147 1.43 10.89 12.74
C PHE A 147 2.05 11.07 14.13
N ALA A 148 1.33 10.63 15.17
CA ALA A 148 1.78 10.69 16.55
C ALA A 148 2.89 9.66 16.84
N ASP A 149 2.89 8.52 16.14
CA ASP A 149 3.82 7.42 16.38
C ASP A 149 4.10 6.56 15.13
N GLY A 150 5.03 5.61 15.26
CA GLY A 150 5.41 4.64 14.24
C GLY A 150 6.51 5.11 13.29
N LYS A 151 6.78 4.33 12.23
CA LYS A 151 7.86 4.61 11.25
C LYS A 151 7.77 6.01 10.60
N ARG A 152 6.58 6.62 10.59
CA ARG A 152 6.27 7.92 9.97
C ARG A 152 6.02 9.02 11.00
N LYS A 153 6.45 8.82 12.25
CA LYS A 153 6.25 9.76 13.36
C LYS A 153 6.69 11.18 12.97
N ARG A 154 5.87 12.18 13.30
CA ARG A 154 6.03 13.61 12.95
C ARG A 154 5.90 13.96 11.47
N GLN A 155 5.57 13.03 10.59
CA GLN A 155 5.27 13.32 9.18
C GLN A 155 3.76 13.32 8.94
N ALA A 156 3.27 14.20 8.07
CA ALA A 156 1.91 14.19 7.55
C ALA A 156 1.84 13.43 6.22
N PRO A 157 0.71 12.78 5.88
CA PRO A 157 0.58 12.04 4.63
C PRO A 157 0.95 12.86 3.38
N ILE A 158 0.57 14.14 3.33
CA ILE A 158 0.90 15.02 2.21
C ILE A 158 2.41 15.34 2.12
N GLU A 159 3.13 15.36 3.25
CA GLU A 159 4.59 15.54 3.27
C GLU A 159 5.28 14.33 2.66
N ILE A 160 4.79 13.13 2.95
CA ILE A 160 5.29 11.88 2.39
C ILE A 160 5.01 11.80 0.89
N LEU A 161 3.79 12.18 0.48
CA LEU A 161 3.38 12.13 -0.92
C LEU A 161 4.17 13.12 -1.79
N ARG A 162 4.40 14.34 -1.29
CA ARG A 162 5.06 15.42 -2.06
C ARG A 162 6.56 15.54 -1.82
N GLY A 163 7.08 14.89 -0.79
CA GLY A 163 8.47 15.05 -0.35
C GLY A 163 8.81 16.45 0.19
N ARG A 164 7.79 17.26 0.54
CA ARG A 164 7.97 18.64 1.02
C ARG A 164 7.27 18.82 2.37
N PRO A 165 7.93 19.43 3.37
CA PRO A 165 7.31 19.65 4.68
C PRO A 165 6.19 20.70 4.60
N LEU A 166 5.20 20.56 5.49
CA LEU A 166 4.17 21.57 5.70
C LEU A 166 4.79 22.80 6.37
N LYS A 167 4.46 23.98 5.83
CA LYS A 167 4.99 25.26 6.33
C LYS A 167 4.34 25.72 7.63
N LYS A 168 3.11 25.28 7.91
CA LYS A 168 2.30 25.68 9.07
C LYS A 168 1.59 24.48 9.68
N HIS A 169 1.04 24.66 10.88
CA HIS A 169 0.19 23.66 11.49
C HIS A 169 -1.09 23.49 10.65
N TRP A 170 -1.68 22.30 10.66
CA TRP A 170 -2.83 21.99 9.81
C TRP A 170 -4.06 22.87 10.11
N LEU A 171 -4.25 23.28 11.38
CA LEU A 171 -5.30 24.23 11.76
C LEU A 171 -5.10 25.58 11.08
N ASP A 172 -3.87 26.10 11.05
CA ASP A 172 -3.57 27.38 10.39
C ASP A 172 -3.82 27.31 8.88
N LEU A 173 -3.57 26.14 8.27
CA LEU A 173 -3.85 25.90 6.86
C LEU A 173 -5.34 25.81 6.58
N LEU A 174 -6.13 25.24 7.52
CA LEU A 174 -7.58 25.16 7.40
C LEU A 174 -8.24 26.53 7.51
N MET A 175 -7.79 27.35 8.46
CA MET A 175 -8.33 28.70 8.68
C MET A 175 -7.93 29.70 7.60
N ALA A 176 -6.95 29.36 6.76
CA ALA A 176 -6.48 30.16 5.65
C ALA A 176 -7.04 29.71 4.28
N ALA A 177 -7.85 28.64 4.26
CA ALA A 177 -8.50 28.08 3.07
C ALA A 177 -9.92 28.62 2.93
#